data_AF-A0A0F9RSQ2-F1
#
_entry.id   AF-A0A0F9RSQ2-F1
#
_cell.length_a   1.000
_cell.length_b   1.000
_cell.length_c   1.000
_cell.angle_alpha   90.00
_cell.angle_beta   90.00
_cell.angle_gamma   90.00
#
_symmetry.space_group_name_H-M   'P 1'
#
loop_
_entity.id
_entity.type
_entity.pdbx_description
1 polymer ?
#
loop_
_entity_poly.entity_id
_entity_poly.type
_entity_poly.pdbx_seq_one_letter_code
_entity_poly.pdbx_strand_id
1 'polypeptide(L)'
;ILMLDEPTSYLDLSHQYDLLNLIWQLNREQGKTLVLVLHDLNLAFEFADHLIYMKGGRICAQGSPAATANPELIEEIFGLHCEIRPHPQAFCPLLIPLAGQRNRRQVAMPAPPPVLCSDKCD
;
A
#
# COMPACT_ATOMS: atom_id res chain seq x y z
N ILE A 1 20.31 -7.81 -13.83
CA ILE A 1 19.04 -7.07 -13.85
C ILE A 1 17.93 -8.12 -13.99
N LEU A 2 16.92 -8.09 -13.13
CA LEU A 2 15.73 -8.94 -13.22
C LEU A 2 14.51 -8.03 -13.40
N MET A 3 13.66 -8.35 -14.37
CA MET A 3 12.43 -7.62 -14.66
C MET A 3 11.27 -8.59 -14.54
N LEU A 4 10.25 -8.22 -13.77
CA LEU A 4 9.07 -9.06 -13.53
C LEU A 4 7.83 -8.22 -13.82
N ASP A 5 6.99 -8.70 -14.72
CA ASP A 5 5.71 -8.10 -15.07
C ASP A 5 4.61 -8.84 -14.30
N GLU A 6 4.00 -8.16 -13.32
CA GLU A 6 2.95 -8.70 -12.46
C GLU A 6 3.21 -10.13 -11.92
N PRO A 7 4.34 -10.37 -11.21
CA PRO A 7 4.67 -11.70 -10.71
C PRO A 7 3.68 -12.24 -9.66
N THR A 8 2.81 -11.37 -9.14
CA THR A 8 1.81 -11.68 -8.11
C THR A 8 0.47 -12.16 -8.69
N SER A 9 0.29 -12.10 -10.02
CA SER A 9 -0.94 -12.57 -10.68
C SER A 9 -1.16 -14.06 -10.40
N TYR A 10 -2.41 -14.42 -10.03
CA TYR A 10 -2.85 -15.78 -9.64
C TYR A 10 -2.37 -16.32 -8.28
N LEU A 11 -1.68 -15.52 -7.47
CA LEU A 11 -1.27 -15.93 -6.12
C LEU A 11 -2.22 -15.36 -5.05
N ASP A 12 -2.47 -16.14 -4.00
CA ASP A 12 -3.17 -15.65 -2.81
C ASP A 12 -2.32 -14.63 -2.04
N LEU A 13 -2.94 -13.78 -1.23
CA LEU A 13 -2.27 -12.66 -0.51
C LEU A 13 -0.98 -13.08 0.23
N SER A 14 -0.98 -14.24 0.90
CA SER A 14 0.21 -14.75 1.60
C SER A 14 1.35 -15.04 0.62
N HIS A 15 1.05 -15.75 -0.46
CA HIS A 15 2.06 -16.14 -1.46
C HIS A 15 2.59 -14.94 -2.24
N GLN A 16 1.75 -13.91 -2.48
CA GLN A 16 2.21 -12.66 -3.07
C GLN A 16 3.27 -11.98 -2.19
N TYR A 17 3.00 -11.88 -0.89
CA TYR A 17 3.94 -11.31 0.07
C TYR A 17 5.24 -12.12 0.14
N ASP A 18 5.15 -13.44 0.26
CA ASP A 18 6.34 -14.31 0.34
C ASP A 18 7.23 -14.17 -0.90
N LEU A 19 6.62 -14.09 -2.09
CA LEU A 19 7.34 -13.90 -3.34
C LEU A 19 8.05 -12.55 -3.39
N LEU A 20 7.36 -11.46 -3.05
CA LEU A 20 7.96 -10.12 -3.03
C LEU A 20 9.09 -10.03 -2.00
N ASN A 21 8.91 -10.66 -0.83
CA ASN A 21 9.91 -10.68 0.22
C ASN A 21 11.16 -11.45 -0.21
N LEU A 22 10.98 -12.59 -0.88
CA LEU A 22 12.09 -13.37 -1.45
C LEU A 22 12.85 -12.56 -2.50
N ILE A 23 12.13 -11.90 -3.41
CA ILE A 23 12.73 -11.05 -4.44
C ILE A 23 13.52 -9.91 -3.81
N TRP A 24 12.97 -9.26 -2.79
CA TRP A 24 13.63 -8.18 -2.06
C TRP A 24 14.90 -8.66 -1.34
N GLN A 25 14.86 -9.83 -0.69
CA GLN A 25 16.05 -10.45 -0.09
C GLN A 25 17.13 -10.71 -1.14
N LEU A 26 16.77 -11.26 -2.30
CA LEU A 26 17.71 -11.51 -3.40
C LEU A 26 18.38 -10.23 -3.91
N ASN A 27 17.66 -9.10 -3.97
CA ASN A 27 18.26 -7.81 -4.29
C ASN A 27 19.31 -7.40 -3.27
N ARG A 28 19.00 -7.50 -1.97
CA ARG A 28 19.89 -7.06 -0.88
C ARG A 28 21.11 -7.95 -0.71
N GLU A 29 20.95 -9.26 -0.88
CA GLU A 29 22.04 -10.22 -0.71
C GLU A 29 22.94 -10.31 -1.94
N GLN A 30 22.38 -10.21 -3.15
CA GLN A 30 23.11 -10.44 -4.40
C GLN A 30 23.39 -9.16 -5.20
N GLY A 31 22.95 -7.98 -4.71
CA GLY A 31 23.16 -6.69 -5.37
C GLY A 31 22.47 -6.57 -6.74
N LYS A 32 21.42 -7.36 -7.00
CA LYS A 32 20.76 -7.40 -8.31
C LYS A 32 19.77 -6.25 -8.44
N THR A 33 19.88 -5.43 -9.50
CA THR A 33 18.83 -4.47 -9.84
C THR A 33 17.54 -5.19 -10.23
N LEU A 34 16.43 -4.80 -9.59
CA LEU A 34 15.09 -5.32 -9.84
C LEU A 34 14.20 -4.23 -10.42
N VAL A 35 13.36 -4.60 -11.37
CA VAL A 35 12.25 -3.76 -11.85
C VAL A 35 10.99 -4.59 -11.79
N LEU A 36 10.00 -4.12 -11.03
CA LEU A 36 8.73 -4.80 -10.82
C LEU A 36 7.61 -3.92 -11.34
N VAL A 37 6.70 -4.51 -12.12
CA VAL A 37 5.41 -3.90 -12.44
C VAL A 37 4.37 -4.47 -11.48
N LEU A 38 3.79 -3.60 -10.65
CA LEU A 38 2.78 -3.96 -9.65
C LEU A 38 1.51 -3.17 -9.89
N HIS A 39 0.37 -3.82 -9.69
CA HIS A 39 -0.95 -3.17 -9.74
C HIS A 39 -1.45 -2.72 -8.37
N ASP A 40 -0.91 -3.26 -7.29
CA ASP A 40 -1.22 -2.85 -5.93
C ASP A 40 -0.22 -1.77 -5.47
N LEU A 41 -0.73 -0.57 -5.24
CA LEU A 41 0.07 0.58 -4.79
C LEU A 41 0.61 0.40 -3.37
N ASN A 42 -0.12 -0.27 -2.47
CA ASN A 42 0.36 -0.49 -1.11
C ASN A 42 1.54 -1.47 -1.09
N LEU A 43 1.49 -2.54 -1.89
CA LEU A 43 2.65 -3.40 -2.09
C LEU A 43 3.83 -2.64 -2.69
N ALA A 44 3.57 -1.77 -3.68
CA ALA A 44 4.62 -0.94 -4.25
C ALA A 44 5.24 0.01 -3.21
N PHE A 45 4.42 0.60 -2.33
CA PHE A 45 4.89 1.50 -1.26
C PHE A 45 5.75 0.79 -0.22
N GLU A 46 5.43 -0.46 0.08
CA GLU A 46 6.15 -1.26 1.07
C GLU A 46 7.49 -1.79 0.54
N PHE A 47 7.53 -2.30 -0.69
CA PHE A 47 8.70 -3.02 -1.21
C PHE A 47 9.62 -2.19 -2.10
N ALA A 48 9.17 -1.08 -2.67
CA ALA A 48 9.97 -0.31 -3.63
C ALA A 48 10.83 0.76 -2.94
N ASP A 49 12.11 0.81 -3.31
CA ASP A 49 12.97 1.96 -2.99
C ASP A 49 12.67 3.17 -3.89
N HIS A 50 12.16 2.91 -5.11
CA HIS A 50 11.84 3.91 -6.12
C HIS A 50 10.60 3.49 -6.92
N LEU A 51 9.65 4.41 -7.08
CA LEU A 51 8.41 4.25 -7.83
C LEU A 51 8.45 5.08 -9.11
N ILE A 52 7.83 4.55 -10.15
CA ILE A 52 7.61 5.25 -11.42
C ILE A 52 6.13 5.12 -11.75
N TYR A 53 5.45 6.26 -11.84
CA TYR A 53 4.06 6.33 -12.26
C TYR A 53 3.99 6.61 -13.75
N MET A 54 3.21 5.80 -14.47
CA MET A 54 3.07 5.92 -15.92
C MET A 54 1.61 6.04 -16.34
N LYS A 55 1.32 6.94 -17.29
CA LYS A 55 0.01 7.08 -17.92
C LYS A 55 0.19 7.38 -19.41
N GLY A 56 -0.50 6.62 -20.27
CA GLY A 56 -0.44 6.82 -21.73
C GLY A 56 0.97 6.74 -22.32
N GLY A 57 1.82 5.86 -21.77
CA GLY A 57 3.21 5.68 -22.22
C GLY A 57 4.18 6.77 -21.76
N ARG A 58 3.78 7.68 -20.87
CA ARG A 58 4.64 8.74 -20.31
C ARG A 58 4.82 8.56 -18.81
N ILE A 59 5.99 8.94 -18.31
CA ILE A 59 6.27 9.04 -16.87
C ILE A 59 5.61 10.31 -16.35
N CYS A 60 4.70 10.17 -15.39
CA CYS A 60 4.00 11.27 -14.74
C CYS A 60 4.72 11.75 -13.47
N ALA A 61 5.27 10.81 -12.71
CA ALA A 61 6.03 11.08 -11.49
C ALA A 61 7.00 9.92 -11.21
N GLN A 62 8.08 10.21 -10.49
CA GLN A 62 9.03 9.19 -10.03
C GLN A 62 9.79 9.64 -8.79
N GLY A 63 10.20 8.70 -7.94
CA GLY A 63 10.88 8.98 -6.68
C GLY A 63 10.65 7.93 -5.61
N SER A 64 11.01 8.21 -4.35
CA SER A 64 10.70 7.29 -3.25
C SER A 64 9.20 7.23 -2.97
N PRO A 65 8.69 6.14 -2.35
CA PRO A 65 7.29 6.06 -1.94
C PRO A 65 6.84 7.28 -1.12
N ALA A 66 7.64 7.69 -0.13
CA ALA A 66 7.31 8.83 0.72
C ALA A 66 7.23 10.17 -0.05
N ALA A 67 8.01 10.34 -1.12
CA ALA A 67 8.02 11.56 -1.92
C ALA A 67 6.92 11.59 -2.99
N THR A 68 6.39 10.42 -3.38
CA THR A 68 5.49 10.29 -4.54
C THR A 68 4.09 9.80 -4.18
N ALA A 69 3.87 9.32 -2.95
CA ALA A 69 2.57 9.00 -2.41
C ALA A 69 1.75 10.29 -2.22
N ASN A 70 1.07 10.71 -3.30
CA ASN A 70 0.24 11.89 -3.37
C ASN A 70 -1.19 11.52 -3.83
N PRO A 71 -2.26 11.92 -3.11
CA PRO A 71 -3.63 11.57 -3.48
C PRO A 71 -4.08 12.15 -4.83
N GLU A 72 -3.72 13.40 -5.14
CA GLU A 72 -4.10 14.05 -6.39
C GLU A 72 -3.49 13.33 -7.61
N LEU A 73 -2.22 12.93 -7.52
CA LEU A 73 -1.52 12.15 -8.53
C LEU A 73 -2.18 10.78 -8.74
N ILE A 74 -2.55 10.11 -7.64
CA ILE A 74 -3.19 8.80 -7.69
C ILE A 74 -4.59 8.90 -8.32
N GLU A 75 -5.35 9.94 -7.99
CA GLU A 75 -6.63 10.21 -8.63
C GLU A 75 -6.44 10.53 -10.12
N GLU A 76 -5.44 11.33 -10.49
CA GLU A 76 -5.16 11.66 -11.88
C GLU A 76 -4.81 10.40 -12.69
N ILE A 77 -3.97 9.52 -12.15
CA ILE A 77 -3.42 8.37 -12.89
C ILE A 77 -4.36 7.17 -12.89
N PHE A 78 -4.94 6.85 -11.73
CA PHE A 78 -5.73 5.64 -11.52
C PHE A 78 -7.24 5.91 -11.38
N GLY A 79 -7.66 7.18 -11.30
CA GLY A 79 -9.07 7.53 -11.06
C GLY A 79 -9.55 7.15 -9.65
N LEU A 80 -8.61 7.00 -8.70
CA LEU A 80 -8.88 6.51 -7.36
C LEU A 80 -8.86 7.67 -6.35
N HIS A 81 -10.03 8.02 -5.81
CA HIS A 81 -10.09 8.86 -4.63
C HIS A 81 -9.58 8.09 -3.40
N CYS A 82 -8.55 8.62 -2.77
CA CYS A 82 -7.92 7.98 -1.62
C CYS A 82 -7.44 9.00 -0.60
N GLU A 83 -7.17 8.49 0.60
CA GLU A 83 -6.36 9.17 1.60
C GLU A 83 -5.04 8.43 1.75
N ILE A 84 -3.97 9.17 2.04
CA ILE A 84 -2.65 8.61 2.33
C ILE A 84 -2.33 8.88 3.79
N ARG A 85 -2.01 7.82 4.52
CA ARG A 85 -1.65 7.85 5.94
C ARG A 85 -0.27 7.21 6.14
N PRO A 86 0.43 7.51 7.24
CA PRO A 86 1.57 6.68 7.65
C PRO A 86 1.09 5.26 7.95
N HIS A 87 1.81 4.25 7.45
CA HIS A 87 1.49 2.88 7.81
C HIS A 87 1.76 2.64 9.31
N PRO A 88 0.84 2.01 10.07
CA PRO A 88 0.97 1.91 11.53
C PRO A 88 2.07 0.95 11.99
N GLN A 89 2.50 0.03 11.13
CA GLN A 89 3.47 -1.02 11.44
C GLN A 89 4.72 -0.98 10.55
N ALA A 90 4.69 -0.20 9.46
CA ALA A 90 5.73 -0.18 8.45
C ALA A 90 6.15 1.27 8.21
N PHE A 91 7.39 1.48 7.79
CA PHE A 91 7.91 2.82 7.52
C PHE A 91 7.62 3.25 6.07
N CYS A 92 6.38 3.06 5.64
CA CYS A 92 5.91 3.40 4.30
C CYS A 92 4.57 4.15 4.35
N PRO A 93 4.18 4.83 3.26
CA PRO A 93 2.82 5.33 3.10
C PRO A 93 1.80 4.19 3.00
N LEU A 94 0.59 4.43 3.48
CA LEU A 94 -0.58 3.56 3.36
C LEU A 94 -1.67 4.30 2.59
N LEU A 95 -2.04 3.78 1.43
CA LEU A 95 -3.17 4.23 0.64
C LEU A 95 -4.45 3.59 1.16
N ILE A 96 -5.41 4.44 1.52
CA ILE A 96 -6.75 4.05 1.96
C ILE A 96 -7.76 4.52 0.91
N PRO A 97 -8.36 3.61 0.13
CA PRO A 97 -9.41 3.97 -0.82
C PRO A 97 -10.59 4.61 -0.10
N LEU A 98 -10.99 5.80 -0.55
CA LEU A 98 -12.21 6.43 -0.08
C LEU A 98 -13.32 5.90 -0.97
N ALA A 99 -14.16 5.02 -0.42
CA ALA A 99 -15.32 4.52 -1.14
C ALA A 99 -16.18 5.72 -1.55
N GLY A 100 -16.18 6.06 -2.85
CA GLY A 100 -17.04 7.08 -3.41
C GLY A 100 -18.48 6.73 -3.08
N GLN A 101 -19.03 7.41 -2.07
CA GLN A 101 -20.38 7.26 -1.51
C GLN A 101 -21.10 5.95 -1.87
N ARG A 102 -20.49 4.79 -1.56
CA ARG A 102 -21.24 3.52 -1.55
C ARG A 102 -22.14 3.61 -0.32
N ASN A 103 -23.35 4.14 -0.55
CA ASN A 103 -24.44 4.37 0.37
C ASN A 103 -24.13 3.83 1.78
N ARG A 104 -23.65 4.71 2.67
CA ARG A 104 -23.45 4.42 4.10
C ARG A 104 -24.78 3.91 4.66
N ARG A 105 -25.02 2.59 4.60
CA ARG A 105 -25.70 1.95 5.71
C ARG A 105 -24.75 2.19 6.88
N GLN A 106 -25.12 3.13 7.75
CA GLN A 106 -24.50 3.33 9.05
C GLN A 106 -24.27 1.96 9.67
N VAL A 107 -23.03 1.46 9.63
CA VAL A 107 -22.61 0.53 10.66
C VAL A 107 -22.38 1.44 11.85
N ALA A 108 -23.42 1.57 12.68
CA ALA A 108 -23.25 2.14 14.01
C ALA A 108 -22.14 1.34 14.68
N MET A 109 -21.00 1.97 14.94
CA MET A 109 -19.99 1.36 15.80
C MET A 109 -20.67 1.14 17.15
N PRO A 110 -20.78 -0.10 17.65
CA PRO A 110 -21.31 -0.31 18.98
C PRO A 110 -20.42 0.48 19.96
N ALA A 111 -21.06 1.26 20.83
CA ALA A 111 -20.36 1.98 21.87
C ALA A 111 -19.47 0.99 22.66
N PRO A 112 -18.24 1.39 23.03
CA PRO A 112 -17.40 0.54 23.85
C PRO A 112 -18.18 0.15 25.12
N PRO A 113 -18.09 -1.11 25.58
CA PRO A 113 -18.78 -1.53 26.79
C PRO A 113 -18.35 -0.62 27.96
N PRO A 114 -19.27 -0.26 28.86
CA PRO A 114 -18.92 0.58 30.00
C PRO A 114 -17.82 -0.13 30.80
N VAL A 115 -16.72 0.59 31.03
CA VAL A 115 -15.67 0.16 31.94
C VAL A 115 -16.32 0.03 33.31
N LEU A 116 -16.47 -1.20 33.82
CA LEU A 116 -16.81 -1.41 35.22
C LEU A 116 -15.64 -0.88 36.04
N CYS A 117 -15.74 0.36 36.49
CA CYS A 117 -14.93 0.89 37.56
C CYS A 117 -15.32 0.10 38.80
N SER A 118 -14.50 -0.87 39.18
CA SER A 118 -14.66 -1.59 40.43
C SER A 118 -14.28 -0.65 41.57
N ASP A 119 -15.23 0.18 41.99
CA ASP A 119 -15.21 0.85 43.29
C ASP A 119 -15.38 -0.21 44.38
N LYS A 120 -14.25 -0.82 44.77
CA LYS A 120 -14.02 -1.41 46.09
C LYS A 120 -12.56 -1.22 46.47
N CYS A 121 -12.18 0.03 46.70
CA CYS A 121 -11.16 0.36 47.67
C CYS A 121 -11.89 0.85 48.93
N ASP A 122 -12.25 -0.11 49.78
CA ASP A 122 -12.47 0.05 51.22
C ASP A 122 -12.12 -1.29 51.88
#